data_AF-A0A382V106-F1
#
_entry.id   AF-A0A382V106-F1
#
_cell.length_a   1.000
_cell.length_b   1.000
_cell.length_c   1.000
_cell.angle_alpha   90.00
_cell.angle_beta   90.00
_cell.angle_gamma   90.00
#
_symmetry.space_group_name_H-M   'P 1'
#
loop_
_entity.id
_entity.type
_entity.pdbx_description
1 polymer ?
#
loop_
_entity_poly.entity_id
_entity_poly.type
_entity_poly.pdbx_seq_one_letter_code
_entity_poly.pdbx_strand_id
1 'polypeptide(L)'
;MKSSDCTLFSGGAKGAEEEFGFQAEKNGVEEVCFTFDGHPIKRKRGLHFLTNDELKKGEVSLAYVSKLMNRSYAHGPKLKKVLQSIWHQINSAEEVFIIGKILGDGTVKGGTGWGAEFAKLCNKPLCVFDQSAKEWFKWNHNRWMKTSPKIKKKHFAG
;
A
#
# COMPACT_ATOMS: atom_id res chain seq x y z
N MET A 1 13.04 18.28 -4.14
CA MET A 1 13.22 17.29 -3.07
C MET A 1 14.28 16.32 -3.54
N LYS A 2 15.32 16.05 -2.74
CA LYS A 2 16.33 15.05 -3.11
C LYS A 2 15.78 13.67 -2.79
N SER A 3 16.07 12.68 -3.64
CA SER A 3 15.65 11.30 -3.43
C SER A 3 16.15 10.74 -2.09
N SER A 4 17.35 11.14 -1.67
CA SER A 4 17.97 10.79 -0.38
C SER A 4 17.21 11.28 0.85
N ASP A 5 16.31 12.24 0.70
CA ASP A 5 15.49 12.76 1.80
C ASP A 5 14.12 12.07 1.86
N CYS A 6 13.91 11.04 1.02
CA CYS A 6 12.63 10.35 0.89
C CYS A 6 12.72 8.93 1.46
N THR A 7 11.57 8.43 1.91
CA THR A 7 11.40 7.08 2.43
C THR A 7 10.20 6.41 1.74
N LEU A 8 10.47 5.25 1.14
CA LEU A 8 9.46 4.32 0.64
C LEU A 8 9.02 3.38 1.78
N PHE A 9 7.71 3.27 1.99
CA PHE A 9 7.08 2.29 2.86
C PHE A 9 6.39 1.20 2.03
N SER A 10 6.69 -0.06 2.27
CA SER A 10 6.06 -1.21 1.57
C SER A 10 5.97 -2.44 2.47
N GLY A 11 5.46 -3.56 1.95
CA GLY A 11 5.48 -4.87 2.61
C GLY A 11 6.62 -5.78 2.17
N GLY A 12 7.44 -5.34 1.20
CA GLY A 12 8.52 -6.10 0.60
C GLY A 12 8.09 -7.34 -0.19
N ALA A 13 6.82 -7.48 -0.57
CA ALA A 13 6.29 -8.63 -1.30
C ALA A 13 6.80 -8.69 -2.75
N LYS A 14 6.72 -9.88 -3.36
CA LYS A 14 7.06 -10.08 -4.78
C LYS A 14 6.11 -9.29 -5.68
N GLY A 15 6.63 -8.66 -6.74
CA GLY A 15 5.83 -7.93 -7.72
C GLY A 15 5.95 -6.41 -7.60
N ALA A 16 4.84 -5.72 -7.32
CA ALA A 16 4.82 -4.25 -7.30
C ALA A 16 5.77 -3.67 -6.24
N GLU A 17 5.67 -4.14 -5.00
CA GLU A 17 6.50 -3.67 -3.87
C GLU A 17 7.99 -3.98 -4.11
N GLU A 18 8.30 -5.11 -4.75
CA GLU A 18 9.66 -5.45 -5.18
C GLU A 18 10.22 -4.45 -6.19
N GLU A 19 9.43 -4.08 -7.21
CA GLU A 19 9.82 -3.09 -8.22
C GLU A 19 9.98 -1.70 -7.62
N PHE A 20 9.05 -1.26 -6.75
CA PHE A 20 9.20 0.00 -6.02
C PHE A 20 10.47 0.02 -5.17
N GLY A 21 10.75 -1.06 -4.44
CA GLY A 21 11.97 -1.20 -3.64
C GLY A 21 13.25 -1.15 -4.48
N PHE A 22 13.27 -1.83 -5.64
CA PHE A 22 14.40 -1.79 -6.56
C PHE A 22 14.64 -0.37 -7.12
N GLN A 23 13.58 0.33 -7.53
CA GLN A 23 13.70 1.70 -8.02
C GLN A 23 14.10 2.67 -6.90
N ALA A 24 13.58 2.50 -5.68
CA ALA A 24 13.96 3.29 -4.53
C ALA A 24 15.46 3.18 -4.25
N GLU A 25 15.98 1.95 -4.16
CA GLU A 25 17.40 1.68 -3.93
C GLU A 25 18.29 2.29 -5.02
N LYS A 26 17.94 2.08 -6.30
CA LYS A 26 18.68 2.64 -7.45
C LYS A 26 18.76 4.17 -7.42
N ASN A 27 17.76 4.83 -6.87
CA ASN A 27 17.67 6.29 -6.81
C ASN A 27 18.09 6.86 -5.43
N GLY A 28 18.62 6.03 -4.52
CA GLY A 28 19.07 6.46 -3.20
C GLY A 28 17.95 6.87 -2.25
N VAL A 29 16.74 6.34 -2.43
CA VAL A 29 15.60 6.51 -1.51
C VAL A 29 15.70 5.49 -0.37
N GLU A 30 15.40 5.92 0.85
CA GLU A 30 15.34 5.01 1.99
C GLU A 30 14.14 4.06 1.89
N GLU A 31 14.26 2.87 2.45
CA GLU A 31 13.23 1.83 2.34
C GLU A 31 12.90 1.30 3.73
N VAL A 32 11.61 1.19 4.04
CA VAL A 32 11.09 0.51 5.22
C VAL A 32 10.04 -0.49 4.76
N CYS A 33 10.35 -1.78 4.92
CA CYS A 33 9.50 -2.90 4.56
C CYS A 33 8.85 -3.50 5.81
N PHE A 34 7.59 -3.16 6.06
CA PHE A 34 6.82 -3.71 7.18
C PHE A 34 6.45 -5.16 6.92
N THR A 35 6.93 -6.06 7.78
CA THR A 35 6.72 -7.50 7.63
C THR A 35 6.37 -8.16 8.97
N PHE A 36 6.07 -9.46 8.95
CA PHE A 36 5.79 -10.25 10.14
C PHE A 36 6.19 -11.71 9.90
N ASP A 37 6.25 -12.49 10.97
CA ASP A 37 6.62 -13.91 10.89
C ASP A 37 5.68 -14.71 9.94
N GLY A 38 6.27 -15.38 8.96
CA GLY A 38 5.55 -16.11 7.90
C GLY A 38 5.00 -15.24 6.75
N HIS A 39 5.33 -13.95 6.70
CA HIS A 39 5.01 -13.09 5.56
C HIS A 39 5.98 -13.35 4.38
N PRO A 40 5.48 -13.74 3.20
CA PRO A 40 6.35 -14.01 2.05
C PRO A 40 6.91 -12.70 1.48
N ILE A 41 8.21 -12.46 1.75
CA ILE A 41 8.95 -11.29 1.29
C ILE A 41 9.96 -11.63 0.20
N LYS A 42 10.24 -10.64 -0.64
CA LYS A 42 11.26 -10.68 -1.68
C LYS A 42 12.32 -9.60 -1.47
N ARG A 43 11.92 -8.42 -0.98
CA ARG A 43 12.85 -7.38 -0.51
C ARG A 43 13.44 -7.79 0.83
N LYS A 44 14.74 -7.54 1.02
CA LYS A 44 15.48 -7.79 2.28
C LYS A 44 16.04 -6.52 2.91
N ARG A 45 16.01 -5.40 2.19
CA ARG A 45 16.47 -4.09 2.66
C ARG A 45 15.36 -3.42 3.47
N GLY A 46 15.72 -2.73 4.55
CA GLY A 46 14.77 -1.94 5.33
C GLY A 46 13.72 -2.75 6.09
N LEU A 47 13.95 -4.05 6.33
CA LEU A 47 12.95 -4.90 6.99
C LEU A 47 12.65 -4.41 8.41
N HIS A 48 11.36 -4.19 8.67
CA HIS A 48 10.82 -3.93 9.99
C HIS A 48 9.84 -5.04 10.35
N PHE A 49 10.27 -5.98 11.19
CA PHE A 49 9.42 -7.06 11.69
C PHE A 49 8.49 -6.50 12.77
N LEU A 50 7.21 -6.40 12.42
CA LEU A 50 6.18 -5.93 13.34
C LEU A 50 6.01 -6.92 14.50
N THR A 51 6.21 -6.41 15.70
CA THR A 51 5.88 -7.11 16.94
C THR A 51 4.36 -7.32 17.07
N ASN A 52 3.95 -8.20 17.98
CA ASN A 52 2.52 -8.40 18.26
C ASN A 52 1.82 -7.10 18.69
N ASP A 53 2.51 -6.23 19.44
CA ASP A 53 1.93 -4.97 19.92
C ASP A 53 1.87 -3.92 18.82
N GLU A 54 2.82 -3.90 17.88
CA GLU A 54 2.70 -3.06 16.69
C GLU A 54 1.59 -3.57 15.76
N LEU A 55 1.47 -4.88 15.53
CA LEU A 55 0.39 -5.45 14.73
C LEU A 55 -1.00 -5.06 15.29
N LYS A 56 -1.17 -5.03 16.61
CA LYS A 56 -2.42 -4.58 17.25
C LYS A 56 -2.76 -3.12 16.95
N LYS A 57 -1.78 -2.23 16.74
CA LYS A 57 -2.05 -0.82 16.37
C LYS A 57 -2.77 -0.69 15.03
N GLY A 58 -2.51 -1.62 14.10
CA GLY A 58 -3.18 -1.69 12.80
C GLY A 58 -4.41 -2.60 12.80
N GLU A 59 -4.96 -2.94 13.96
CA GLU A 59 -6.12 -3.82 14.04
C GLU A 59 -7.35 -3.18 13.39
N VAL A 60 -7.95 -3.92 12.47
CA VAL A 60 -9.16 -3.52 11.76
C VAL A 60 -10.17 -4.66 11.77
N SER A 61 -11.44 -4.32 11.93
CA SER A 61 -12.53 -5.29 11.83
C SER A 61 -12.66 -5.79 10.39
N LEU A 62 -12.62 -7.12 10.20
CA LEU A 62 -12.86 -7.72 8.89
C LEU A 62 -14.26 -7.39 8.35
N ALA A 63 -15.26 -7.22 9.21
CA ALA A 63 -16.59 -6.80 8.80
C ALA A 63 -16.58 -5.38 8.22
N TYR A 64 -15.79 -4.49 8.82
CA TYR A 64 -15.59 -3.13 8.30
C TYR A 64 -14.88 -3.15 6.94
N VAL A 65 -13.78 -3.91 6.81
CA VAL A 65 -13.07 -4.06 5.52
C VAL A 65 -14.00 -4.65 4.46
N SER A 66 -14.78 -5.68 4.80
CA SER A 66 -15.71 -6.33 3.87
C SER A 66 -16.77 -5.36 3.34
N LYS A 67 -17.34 -4.54 4.23
CA LYS A 67 -18.31 -3.50 3.88
C LYS A 67 -17.69 -2.42 3.00
N LEU A 68 -16.49 -1.94 3.35
CA LEU A 68 -15.80 -0.88 2.63
C LEU A 68 -15.37 -1.33 1.22
N MET A 69 -14.92 -2.58 1.10
CA MET A 69 -14.46 -3.15 -0.17
C MET A 69 -15.60 -3.71 -1.03
N ASN A 70 -16.81 -3.83 -0.47
CA ASN A 70 -17.96 -4.53 -1.07
C ASN A 70 -17.67 -6.01 -1.41
N ARG A 71 -17.00 -6.75 -0.50
CA ARG A 71 -16.58 -8.15 -0.72
C ARG A 71 -16.59 -8.96 0.56
N SER A 72 -16.75 -10.27 0.43
CA SER A 72 -16.54 -11.23 1.52
C SER A 72 -15.10 -11.73 1.54
N TYR A 73 -14.45 -11.67 2.70
CA TYR A 73 -13.12 -12.23 2.90
C TYR A 73 -13.22 -13.51 3.75
N ALA A 74 -12.49 -14.55 3.36
CA ALA A 74 -12.34 -15.72 4.19
C ALA A 74 -11.60 -15.35 5.49
N HIS A 75 -12.14 -15.78 6.63
CA HIS A 75 -11.49 -15.58 7.91
C HIS A 75 -10.20 -16.42 7.96
N GLY A 76 -9.06 -15.75 8.16
CA GLY A 76 -7.78 -16.42 8.34
C GLY A 76 -6.79 -15.55 9.12
N PRO A 77 -6.01 -16.12 10.06
CA PRO A 77 -5.06 -15.36 10.88
C PRO A 77 -3.98 -14.66 10.04
N LYS A 78 -3.60 -15.25 8.90
CA LYS A 78 -2.65 -14.65 7.95
C LYS A 78 -3.20 -13.39 7.29
N LEU A 79 -4.47 -13.39 6.87
CA LEU A 79 -5.10 -12.22 6.27
C LEU A 79 -5.13 -11.04 7.24
N LYS A 80 -5.45 -11.30 8.52
CA LYS A 80 -5.43 -10.26 9.56
C LYS A 80 -4.05 -9.58 9.66
N LYS A 81 -2.97 -10.37 9.74
CA LYS A 81 -1.60 -9.83 9.80
C LYS A 81 -1.23 -9.04 8.54
N VAL A 82 -1.66 -9.49 7.36
CA VAL A 82 -1.46 -8.73 6.11
C VAL A 82 -2.14 -7.36 6.18
N LEU A 83 -3.42 -7.31 6.57
CA LEU A 83 -4.15 -6.04 6.68
C LEU A 83 -3.52 -5.09 7.72
N GLN A 84 -3.05 -5.63 8.84
CA GLN A 84 -2.31 -4.89 9.86
C GLN A 84 -0.99 -4.33 9.32
N SER A 85 -0.23 -5.13 8.54
CA SER A 85 1.01 -4.64 7.92
C SER A 85 0.77 -3.54 6.90
N ILE A 86 -0.29 -3.64 6.09
CA ILE A 86 -0.70 -2.61 5.13
C ILE A 86 -1.08 -1.32 5.87
N TRP A 87 -1.75 -1.43 7.02
CA TRP A 87 -2.06 -0.26 7.84
C TRP A 87 -0.80 0.52 8.21
N HIS A 88 0.29 -0.16 8.62
CA HIS A 88 1.55 0.52 8.96
C HIS A 88 2.20 1.22 7.76
N GLN A 89 2.15 0.59 6.59
CA GLN A 89 2.65 1.18 5.34
C GLN A 89 1.93 2.49 5.03
N ILE A 90 0.60 2.42 4.97
CA ILE A 90 -0.23 3.57 4.60
C ILE A 90 -0.21 4.62 5.71
N ASN A 91 -0.24 4.24 6.98
CA ASN A 91 -0.22 5.19 8.09
C ASN A 91 1.07 6.01 8.12
N SER A 92 2.22 5.38 7.81
CA SER A 92 3.54 6.03 7.78
C SER A 92 3.75 6.93 6.56
N ALA A 93 3.04 6.70 5.46
CA ALA A 93 3.16 7.45 4.22
C ALA A 93 2.34 8.76 4.21
N GLU A 94 2.79 9.78 3.50
CA GLU A 94 2.02 11.01 3.22
C GLU A 94 1.31 10.95 1.86
N GLU A 95 1.80 10.13 0.93
CA GLU A 95 1.17 9.85 -0.36
C GLU A 95 1.34 8.36 -0.74
N VAL A 96 0.44 7.85 -1.58
CA VAL A 96 0.33 6.41 -1.82
C VAL A 96 0.26 6.14 -3.32
N PHE A 97 1.09 5.21 -3.77
CA PHE A 97 1.08 4.66 -5.11
C PHE A 97 0.79 3.17 -5.03
N ILE A 98 -0.12 2.67 -5.87
CA ILE A 98 -0.48 1.26 -5.89
C ILE A 98 -0.58 0.74 -7.31
N ILE A 99 -0.34 -0.55 -7.50
CA ILE A 99 -0.50 -1.24 -8.78
C ILE A 99 -1.61 -2.26 -8.65
N GLY A 100 -2.63 -2.19 -9.51
CA GLY A 100 -3.76 -3.12 -9.42
C GLY A 100 -4.79 -2.95 -10.52
N LYS A 101 -5.99 -3.46 -10.28
CA LYS A 101 -7.14 -3.29 -11.17
C LYS A 101 -8.27 -2.57 -10.45
N ILE A 102 -8.71 -1.44 -11.00
CA ILE A 102 -9.91 -0.73 -10.58
C ILE A 102 -11.13 -1.54 -11.04
N LEU A 103 -12.07 -1.77 -10.14
CA LEU A 103 -13.32 -2.48 -10.41
C LEU A 103 -14.45 -1.51 -10.76
N GLY A 104 -15.59 -2.04 -11.23
CA GLY A 104 -16.74 -1.23 -11.61
C GLY A 104 -17.36 -0.43 -10.46
N ASP A 105 -17.11 -0.83 -9.21
CA ASP A 105 -17.50 -0.11 -7.99
C ASP A 105 -16.45 0.94 -7.52
N GLY A 106 -15.38 1.14 -8.29
CA GLY A 106 -14.32 2.11 -7.99
C GLY A 106 -13.27 1.64 -6.97
N THR A 107 -13.41 0.44 -6.42
CA THR A 107 -12.42 -0.16 -5.51
C THR A 107 -11.29 -0.87 -6.29
N VAL A 108 -10.14 -1.07 -5.65
CA VAL A 108 -9.03 -1.82 -6.27
C VAL A 108 -9.08 -3.29 -5.84
N LYS A 109 -8.80 -4.22 -6.76
CA LYS A 109 -8.85 -5.67 -6.52
C LYS A 109 -7.79 -6.14 -5.51
N GLY A 110 -8.14 -7.10 -4.66
CA GLY A 110 -7.19 -7.83 -3.80
C GLY A 110 -6.76 -7.07 -2.53
N GLY A 111 -5.61 -7.47 -1.94
CA GLY A 111 -5.04 -6.86 -0.74
C GLY A 111 -4.62 -5.40 -0.94
N THR A 112 -4.13 -5.06 -2.13
CA THR A 112 -3.87 -3.68 -2.57
C THR A 112 -5.10 -2.78 -2.45
N GLY A 113 -6.29 -3.37 -2.61
CA GLY A 113 -7.56 -2.69 -2.40
C GLY A 113 -7.74 -2.12 -1.01
N TRP A 114 -7.34 -2.86 0.03
CA TRP A 114 -7.40 -2.36 1.40
C TRP A 114 -6.49 -1.15 1.60
N GLY A 115 -5.26 -1.19 1.08
CA GLY A 115 -4.35 -0.05 1.13
C GLY A 115 -4.92 1.18 0.42
N ALA A 116 -5.60 0.98 -0.72
CA ALA A 116 -6.29 2.04 -1.44
C ALA A 116 -7.40 2.68 -0.61
N GLU A 117 -8.33 1.89 -0.07
CA GLU A 117 -9.45 2.43 0.70
C GLU A 117 -9.00 3.07 2.01
N PHE A 118 -7.99 2.51 2.67
CA PHE A 118 -7.43 3.13 3.86
C PHE A 118 -6.75 4.47 3.55
N ALA A 119 -6.05 4.59 2.42
CA ALA A 119 -5.50 5.87 1.97
C ALA A 119 -6.60 6.91 1.69
N LYS A 120 -7.74 6.49 1.11
CA LYS A 120 -8.92 7.36 0.93
C LYS A 120 -9.48 7.83 2.27
N LEU A 121 -9.63 6.94 3.25
CA LEU A 121 -10.11 7.28 4.60
C LEU A 121 -9.19 8.30 5.29
N CYS A 122 -7.87 8.18 5.09
CA CYS A 122 -6.90 9.13 5.62
C CYS A 122 -6.77 10.42 4.79
N ASN A 123 -7.55 10.60 3.71
CA ASN A 123 -7.44 11.71 2.76
C ASN A 123 -6.03 11.90 2.19
N LYS A 124 -5.28 10.80 2.00
CA LYS A 124 -3.93 10.84 1.43
C LYS A 124 -3.99 10.89 -0.10
N PRO A 125 -3.13 11.67 -0.78
CA PRO A 125 -2.97 11.58 -2.22
C PRO A 125 -2.73 10.14 -2.65
N LEU A 126 -3.61 9.61 -3.50
CA LEU A 126 -3.62 8.21 -3.90
C LEU A 126 -3.59 8.11 -5.42
N CYS A 127 -2.61 7.39 -5.94
CA CYS A 127 -2.53 7.05 -7.36
C CYS A 127 -2.50 5.53 -7.55
N VAL A 128 -3.24 5.04 -8.55
CA VAL A 128 -3.23 3.64 -8.96
C VAL A 128 -2.78 3.52 -10.41
N PHE A 129 -1.88 2.60 -10.67
CA PHE A 129 -1.65 2.11 -12.03
C PHE A 129 -2.65 0.99 -12.30
N ASP A 130 -3.62 1.24 -13.18
CA ASP A 130 -4.57 0.22 -13.58
C ASP A 130 -3.93 -0.70 -14.62
N GLN A 131 -3.73 -1.96 -14.26
CA GLN A 131 -3.07 -2.94 -15.13
C GLN A 131 -3.89 -3.31 -16.38
N SER A 132 -5.21 -3.12 -16.36
CA SER A 132 -6.07 -3.39 -17.51
C SER A 132 -6.00 -2.24 -18.52
N ALA A 133 -6.09 -1.00 -18.03
CA ALA A 133 -6.00 0.20 -18.85
C ALA A 133 -4.56 0.58 -19.21
N LYS A 134 -3.56 0.03 -18.50
CA LYS A 134 -2.13 0.36 -18.61
C LYS A 134 -1.85 1.84 -18.42
N GLU A 135 -2.59 2.48 -17.51
CA GLU A 135 -2.49 3.91 -17.24
C GLU A 135 -2.59 4.23 -15.75
N TRP A 136 -2.06 5.40 -15.38
CA TRP A 136 -2.13 5.94 -14.04
C TRP A 136 -3.39 6.77 -13.82
N PHE A 137 -4.01 6.58 -12.66
CA PHE A 137 -5.16 7.35 -12.20
C PHE A 137 -4.90 7.89 -10.80
N LYS A 138 -5.38 9.10 -10.52
CA LYS A 138 -5.40 9.72 -9.20
C LYS A 138 -6.82 9.72 -8.65
N TRP A 139 -6.97 9.41 -7.37
CA TRP A 139 -8.25 9.57 -6.66
C TRP A 139 -8.55 11.06 -6.43
N ASN A 140 -9.75 11.50 -6.80
CA ASN A 140 -10.19 12.90 -6.65
C ASN A 140 -11.34 13.08 -5.64
N HIS A 141 -11.47 12.18 -4.66
CA HIS A 141 -12.56 12.06 -3.68
C HIS A 141 -13.82 11.34 -4.19
N ASN A 142 -14.15 11.43 -5.48
CA ASN A 142 -15.35 10.78 -6.02
C ASN A 142 -15.05 9.79 -7.15
N ARG A 143 -13.99 10.00 -7.92
CA ARG A 143 -13.64 9.21 -9.10
C ARG A 143 -12.13 9.13 -9.31
N TRP A 144 -11.75 8.15 -10.12
CA TRP A 144 -10.41 8.03 -10.66
C TRP A 144 -10.26 8.93 -11.88
N MET A 145 -9.23 9.77 -11.91
CA MET A 145 -8.90 10.61 -13.06
C MET A 145 -7.51 10.29 -13.58
N LYS A 146 -7.35 10.21 -14.90
CA LYS A 146 -6.04 9.99 -15.54
C LYS A 146 -5.02 11.02 -15.05
N THR A 147 -3.79 10.58 -14.84
CA THR A 147 -2.71 11.42 -14.31
C THR A 147 -1.34 10.92 -14.76
N SER A 148 -0.32 11.73 -14.56
CA SER A 148 1.09 11.31 -14.62
C SER A 148 1.70 11.57 -13.25
N PRO A 149 1.73 10.56 -12.35
CA PRO A 149 2.11 10.78 -10.97
C PRO A 149 3.59 11.16 -10.85
N LYS A 150 3.88 11.99 -9.86
CA LYS A 150 5.23 12.31 -9.40
C LYS A 150 5.21 12.18 -7.88
N ILE A 151 6.33 11.72 -7.30
CA ILE A 151 6.53 11.74 -5.85
C ILE A 151 6.70 13.20 -5.44
N LYS A 152 5.81 13.67 -4.57
CA LYS A 152 5.76 15.06 -4.07
C LYS A 152 5.97 15.15 -2.56
N LYS A 153 5.95 14.03 -1.85
CA LYS A 153 6.13 13.95 -0.40
C LYS A 153 7.37 13.16 -0.04
N LYS A 154 7.94 13.46 1.13
CA LYS A 154 9.15 12.77 1.61
C LYS A 154 8.81 11.31 1.93
N HIS A 155 7.65 11.08 2.53
CA HIS A 155 7.21 9.76 2.93
C HIS A 155 6.12 9.26 1.99
N PHE A 156 6.34 8.15 1.30
CA PHE A 156 5.36 7.59 0.38
C PHE A 156 5.29 6.07 0.48
N ALA A 157 4.14 5.49 0.12
CA ALA A 157 3.95 4.04 0.04
C ALA A 157 3.89 3.57 -1.42
N GLY A 158 4.38 2.35 -1.67
CA GLY A 158 4.48 1.72 -3.00
C GLY A 158 4.44 0.20 -2.92
#